data_AF-A0A2H5XC88-F1
#
_entry.id   AF-A0A2H5XC88-F1
#
_cell.length_a   1.000
_cell.length_b   1.000
_cell.length_c   1.000
_cell.angle_alpha   90.00
_cell.angle_beta   90.00
_cell.angle_gamma   90.00
#
_symmetry.space_group_name_H-M   'P 1'
#
loop_
_entity.id
_entity.type
_entity.pdbx_description
1 polymer ?
#
loop_
_entity_poly.entity_id
_entity_poly.type
_entity_poly.pdbx_seq_one_letter_code
_entity_poly.pdbx_strand_id
1 'polypeptide(L)'
;MLTKFCPRCFAMNAEMATHCERCGADLDEPIGSDYVERLIHALDHPEPNTRALAALLLGKIGDERALPVLCAKAKTSKDMALLEAIAEALGNFCSPDAEDALMHLSQSLWLAVRVKASEALRRIGAARNGERGCR
;
A
#
# COMPACT_ATOMS: atom_id res chain seq x y z
N MET A 1 27.36 -14.44 11.69
CA MET A 1 26.57 -14.94 10.55
C MET A 1 25.80 -13.74 10.01
N LEU A 2 26.15 -13.25 8.83
CA LEU A 2 25.39 -12.17 8.21
C LEU A 2 24.14 -12.77 7.57
N THR A 3 23.00 -12.10 7.70
CA THR A 3 21.74 -12.54 7.10
C THR A 3 21.39 -11.60 5.95
N LYS A 4 21.11 -12.15 4.77
CA LYS A 4 20.62 -11.38 3.62
C LYS A 4 19.09 -11.33 3.69
N PHE A 5 18.52 -10.13 3.59
CA PHE A 5 17.07 -9.94 3.51
C PHE A 5 16.62 -9.82 2.06
N CYS A 6 15.54 -10.50 1.71
CA CYS A 6 14.94 -10.35 0.39
C CYS A 6 14.23 -8.98 0.26
N PRO A 7 14.54 -8.17 -0.77
CA PRO A 7 13.92 -6.85 -0.94
C PRO A 7 12.43 -6.92 -1.36
N ARG A 8 11.96 -8.09 -1.84
CA ARG A 8 10.56 -8.29 -2.28
C ARG A 8 9.62 -8.80 -1.18
N CYS A 9 10.09 -9.71 -0.34
CA CYS A 9 9.24 -10.39 0.65
C CYS A 9 9.77 -10.35 2.09
N PHE A 10 10.92 -9.70 2.31
CA PHE A 10 11.57 -9.51 3.61
C PHE A 10 11.94 -10.82 4.34
N ALA A 11 11.92 -11.95 3.64
CA ALA A 11 12.41 -13.21 4.19
C ALA A 11 13.92 -13.13 4.46
N MET A 12 14.34 -13.76 5.54
CA MET A 12 15.75 -14.00 5.86
C MET A 12 16.26 -15.13 4.98
N ASN A 13 17.48 -14.98 4.46
CA ASN A 13 18.15 -15.99 3.64
C ASN A 13 19.58 -16.17 4.14
N ALA A 14 20.17 -17.31 3.81
CA ALA A 14 21.59 -17.56 4.07
C ALA A 14 22.48 -16.49 3.41
N GLU A 15 23.65 -16.23 3.99
CA GLU A 15 24.60 -15.22 3.48
C GLU A 15 25.00 -15.46 2.02
N MET A 16 25.11 -16.73 1.62
CA MET A 16 25.49 -17.16 0.27
C MET A 16 24.29 -17.38 -0.67
N ALA A 17 23.07 -17.11 -0.22
CA ALA A 17 21.90 -17.26 -1.07
C ALA A 17 21.94 -16.22 -2.20
N THR A 18 21.81 -16.70 -3.43
CA THR A 18 21.67 -15.87 -4.64
C THR A 18 20.21 -15.65 -5.01
N HIS A 19 19.30 -16.50 -4.51
CA HIS A 19 17.85 -16.39 -4.71
C HIS A 19 17.12 -16.49 -3.37
N CYS A 20 15.98 -15.80 -3.26
CA CYS A 20 15.16 -15.86 -2.08
C CYS A 20 14.48 -17.22 -1.94
N GLU A 21 14.64 -17.85 -0.78
CA GLU A 21 14.07 -19.16 -0.48
C GLU A 21 12.52 -19.14 -0.40
N ARG A 22 11.92 -17.95 -0.24
CA ARG A 22 10.47 -17.77 -0.11
C ARG A 22 9.79 -17.38 -1.43
N CYS A 23 10.36 -16.44 -2.17
CA CYS A 23 9.72 -15.89 -3.37
C CYS A 23 10.54 -16.06 -4.66
N GLY A 24 11.73 -16.65 -4.61
CA GLY A 24 12.58 -16.89 -5.77
C GLY A 24 13.24 -15.64 -6.37
N ALA A 25 13.08 -14.46 -5.75
CA ALA A 25 13.71 -13.23 -6.22
C ALA A 25 15.24 -13.34 -6.19
N ASP A 26 15.91 -12.86 -7.22
CA ASP A 26 17.36 -12.70 -7.22
C ASP A 26 17.77 -11.72 -6.10
N LEU A 27 18.72 -12.14 -5.27
CA LEU A 27 19.21 -11.38 -4.12
C LEU A 27 20.46 -10.56 -4.44
N ASP A 28 21.13 -10.86 -5.56
CA ASP A 28 22.33 -10.19 -6.01
C ASP A 28 22.03 -9.16 -7.12
N GLU A 29 20.84 -9.23 -7.71
CA GLU A 29 20.33 -8.17 -8.60
C GLU A 29 20.33 -6.82 -7.87
N PRO A 30 21.03 -5.79 -8.39
CA PRO A 30 21.05 -4.49 -7.76
C PRO A 30 19.62 -3.98 -7.70
N ILE A 31 19.19 -3.57 -6.50
CA ILE A 31 17.84 -3.10 -6.22
C ILE A 31 17.44 -2.07 -7.29
N GLY A 32 16.69 -2.55 -8.29
CA GLY A 32 16.42 -1.86 -9.53
C GLY A 32 15.51 -0.66 -9.30
N SER A 33 15.69 0.34 -10.17
CA SER A 33 15.30 1.76 -10.05
C SER A 33 13.83 2.09 -9.78
N ASP A 34 12.92 1.11 -9.75
CA ASP A 34 11.50 1.38 -9.61
C ASP A 34 11.11 1.60 -8.14
N TYR A 35 10.99 2.87 -7.77
CA TYR A 35 10.57 3.27 -6.43
C TYR A 35 9.14 2.80 -6.10
N VAL A 36 8.23 2.76 -7.08
CA VAL A 36 6.84 2.37 -6.85
C VAL A 36 6.75 0.87 -6.58
N GLU A 37 7.46 0.03 -7.34
CA GLU A 37 7.50 -1.41 -7.10
C GLU A 37 8.02 -1.74 -5.70
N ARG A 38 9.05 -1.03 -5.23
CA ARG A 38 9.57 -1.18 -3.86
C ARG A 38 8.54 -0.81 -2.79
N LEU A 39 7.79 0.27 -3.01
CA LEU A 39 6.73 0.65 -2.08
C LEU A 39 5.57 -0.35 -2.09
N ILE A 40 5.23 -0.93 -3.25
CA ILE A 40 4.24 -2.01 -3.35
C ILE A 40 4.69 -3.21 -2.52
N HIS A 41 5.95 -3.62 -2.61
CA HIS A 41 6.49 -4.70 -1.76
C HIS A 41 6.47 -4.32 -0.27
N ALA A 42 6.80 -3.07 0.06
CA ALA A 42 6.81 -2.59 1.45
C ALA A 42 5.44 -2.60 2.14
N LEU A 43 4.33 -2.76 1.41
CA LEU A 43 3.01 -3.01 2.00
C LEU A 43 2.93 -4.33 2.80
N ASP A 44 3.88 -5.24 2.58
CA ASP A 44 4.03 -6.51 3.30
C ASP A 44 5.26 -6.53 4.24
N HIS A 45 5.85 -5.36 4.51
CA HIS A 45 6.98 -5.24 5.43
C HIS A 45 6.61 -5.75 6.83
N PRO A 46 7.51 -6.45 7.56
CA PRO A 46 7.22 -6.97 8.89
C PRO A 46 6.88 -5.87 9.90
N GLU A 47 7.51 -4.70 9.78
CA GLU A 47 7.25 -3.55 10.64
C GLU A 47 5.97 -2.79 10.22
N PRO A 48 4.97 -2.62 11.12
CA PRO A 48 3.70 -1.95 10.82
C PRO A 48 3.84 -0.52 10.30
N ASN A 49 4.75 0.26 10.89
CA ASN A 49 4.97 1.66 10.50
C ASN A 49 5.45 1.78 9.05
N THR A 50 6.32 0.86 8.62
CA THR A 50 6.82 0.82 7.24
C THR A 50 5.71 0.49 6.25
N ARG A 51 4.80 -0.43 6.59
CA ARG A 51 3.62 -0.73 5.75
C ARG A 51 2.73 0.49 5.56
N ALA A 52 2.38 1.15 6.66
CA ALA A 52 1.52 2.33 6.63
C ALA A 52 2.17 3.48 5.83
N LEU A 53 3.46 3.73 6.06
CA LEU A 53 4.21 4.74 5.30
C LEU A 53 4.25 4.41 3.80
N ALA A 54 4.44 3.14 3.44
CA ALA A 54 4.42 2.72 2.05
C ALA A 54 3.08 3.02 1.37
N ALA A 55 1.95 2.69 2.02
CA ALA A 55 0.62 3.01 1.50
C ALA A 55 0.42 4.52 1.30
N LEU A 56 0.80 5.35 2.29
CA LEU A 56 0.71 6.81 2.18
C LEU A 56 1.53 7.35 1.01
N LEU A 57 2.75 6.85 0.82
CA LEU A 57 3.63 7.28 -0.27
C LEU A 57 3.06 6.87 -1.63
N LEU A 58 2.55 5.65 -1.77
CA LEU A 58 1.88 5.20 -2.99
C LEU A 58 0.70 6.09 -3.37
N GLY A 59 -0.13 6.46 -2.40
CA GLY A 59 -1.24 7.40 -2.61
C GLY A 59 -0.78 8.82 -2.96
N LYS A 60 0.37 9.29 -2.46
CA LYS A 60 0.94 10.59 -2.84
C LYS A 60 1.52 10.59 -4.23
N ILE A 61 2.15 9.48 -4.63
CA ILE A 61 2.71 9.30 -5.97
C ILE A 61 1.56 9.25 -6.99
N GLY A 62 0.49 8.50 -6.70
CA GLY A 62 -0.66 8.36 -7.60
C GLY A 62 -0.38 7.47 -8.81
N ASP A 63 0.61 6.58 -8.72
CA ASP A 63 0.88 5.61 -9.79
C ASP A 63 -0.20 4.51 -9.76
N GLU A 64 -0.95 4.38 -10.86
CA GLU A 64 -2.05 3.42 -11.03
C GLU A 64 -1.64 1.97 -10.77
N ARG A 65 -0.36 1.62 -10.89
CA ARG A 65 0.13 0.26 -10.57
C ARG A 65 -0.08 -0.10 -9.09
N ALA A 66 -0.21 0.89 -8.21
CA ALA A 66 -0.44 0.67 -6.79
C ALA A 66 -1.91 0.37 -6.47
N LEU A 67 -2.85 0.86 -7.28
CA LEU A 67 -4.28 0.84 -6.98
C LEU A 67 -4.82 -0.59 -6.75
N PRO A 68 -4.55 -1.59 -7.62
CA PRO A 68 -5.04 -2.95 -7.39
C PRO A 68 -4.55 -3.56 -6.07
N VAL A 69 -3.30 -3.26 -5.69
CA VAL A 69 -2.68 -3.79 -4.47
C VAL A 69 -3.28 -3.13 -3.23
N LEU A 70 -3.47 -1.80 -3.25
CA LEU A 70 -4.12 -1.07 -2.15
C LEU A 70 -5.57 -1.54 -1.96
N CYS A 71 -6.33 -1.73 -3.04
CA CYS A 71 -7.70 -2.24 -2.99
C CYS A 71 -7.78 -3.68 -2.46
N ALA A 72 -6.82 -4.54 -2.82
CA ALA A 72 -6.73 -5.89 -2.26
C ALA A 72 -6.45 -5.84 -0.74
N LYS A 73 -5.46 -5.05 -0.32
CA LYS A 73 -5.10 -4.91 1.11
C LYS A 73 -6.23 -4.31 1.94
N ALA A 74 -7.02 -3.39 1.38
CA ALA A 74 -8.21 -2.84 2.03
C ALA A 74 -9.21 -3.93 2.47
N LYS A 75 -9.31 -5.02 1.71
CA LYS A 75 -10.25 -6.13 1.94
C LYS A 75 -9.67 -7.24 2.81
N THR A 76 -8.35 -7.44 2.80
CA THR A 76 -7.72 -8.61 3.45
C THR A 76 -6.92 -8.28 4.70
N SER A 77 -6.49 -7.03 4.89
CA SER A 77 -5.64 -6.65 6.02
C SER A 77 -6.42 -6.61 7.35
N LYS A 78 -5.73 -6.98 8.43
CA LYS A 78 -6.20 -6.80 9.82
C LYS A 78 -5.37 -5.78 10.58
N ASP A 79 -4.47 -5.09 9.90
CA ASP A 79 -3.63 -4.04 10.46
C ASP A 79 -4.37 -2.70 10.35
N MET A 80 -4.81 -2.19 11.50
CA MET A 80 -5.58 -0.95 11.59
C MET A 80 -4.79 0.26 11.06
N ALA A 81 -3.49 0.36 11.34
CA ALA A 81 -2.66 1.47 10.88
C ALA A 81 -2.46 1.44 9.36
N LEU A 82 -2.25 0.24 8.79
CA LEU A 82 -2.18 0.06 7.35
C LEU A 82 -3.52 0.41 6.68
N LEU A 83 -4.66 -0.02 7.24
CA LEU A 83 -5.97 0.27 6.66
C LEU A 83 -6.31 1.75 6.69
N GLU A 84 -5.95 2.48 7.75
CA GLU A 84 -6.11 3.93 7.79
C GLU A 84 -5.26 4.60 6.71
N ALA A 85 -4.00 4.19 6.55
CA ALA A 85 -3.12 4.70 5.50
C ALA A 85 -3.64 4.38 4.08
N ILE A 86 -4.17 3.18 3.87
CA ILE A 86 -4.81 2.79 2.60
C ILE A 86 -6.04 3.65 2.33
N ALA A 87 -6.89 3.91 3.33
CA ALA A 87 -8.04 4.80 3.17
C ALA A 87 -7.62 6.22 2.76
N GLU A 88 -6.54 6.74 3.36
CA GLU A 88 -6.00 8.04 2.97
C GLU A 88 -5.48 8.04 1.52
N ALA A 89 -4.71 7.01 1.16
CA ALA A 89 -4.09 6.83 -0.15
C ALA A 89 -5.12 6.67 -1.26
N LEU A 90 -6.13 5.82 -1.08
CA LEU A 90 -7.22 5.59 -2.03
C LEU A 90 -8.02 6.87 -2.31
N GLY A 91 -8.13 7.79 -1.35
CA GLY A 91 -8.77 9.09 -1.57
C GLY A 91 -8.05 10.00 -2.58
N ASN A 92 -6.83 9.65 -3.00
CA ASN A 92 -6.09 10.35 -4.05
C ASN A 92 -6.25 9.69 -5.42
N PHE A 93 -6.83 8.49 -5.49
CA PHE A 93 -7.20 7.81 -6.72
C PHE A 93 -8.70 8.06 -6.98
N CYS A 94 -9.03 8.64 -8.13
CA CYS A 94 -10.43 8.90 -8.50
C CYS A 94 -10.95 7.84 -9.47
N SER A 95 -10.82 6.59 -9.05
CA SER A 95 -11.30 5.43 -9.79
C SER A 95 -12.48 4.78 -9.07
N PRO A 96 -13.40 4.13 -9.81
CA PRO A 96 -14.47 3.33 -9.21
C PRO A 96 -13.94 2.27 -8.23
N ASP A 97 -12.79 1.66 -8.54
CA ASP A 97 -12.17 0.65 -7.66
C ASP A 97 -11.72 1.24 -6.31
N ALA A 98 -11.24 2.49 -6.31
CA ALA A 98 -10.89 3.20 -5.08
C ALA A 98 -12.13 3.56 -4.27
N GLU A 99 -13.20 4.03 -4.92
CA GLU A 99 -14.49 4.32 -4.28
C GLU A 99 -15.06 3.04 -3.63
N ASP A 100 -15.06 1.90 -4.32
CA ASP A 100 -15.53 0.62 -3.80
C ASP A 100 -14.74 0.14 -2.59
N ALA A 101 -13.41 0.24 -2.65
CA ALA A 101 -12.55 -0.12 -1.53
C ALA A 101 -12.78 0.82 -0.33
N LEU A 102 -12.97 2.12 -0.55
CA LEU A 102 -13.29 3.07 0.51
C LEU A 102 -14.68 2.84 1.11
N MET A 103 -15.68 2.48 0.30
CA MET A 103 -17.00 2.08 0.80
C MET A 103 -16.88 0.88 1.74
N HIS A 104 -16.08 -0.12 1.38
CA HIS A 104 -15.78 -1.24 2.27
C HIS A 104 -15.13 -0.78 3.60
N LEU A 105 -14.11 0.08 3.54
CA LEU A 105 -13.42 0.58 4.73
C LEU A 105 -14.29 1.48 5.62
N SER A 106 -15.28 2.17 5.05
CA SER A 106 -16.25 2.98 5.81
C SER A 106 -17.15 2.13 6.73
N GLN A 107 -17.21 0.82 6.50
CA GLN A 107 -17.94 -0.15 7.32
C GLN A 107 -17.03 -0.89 8.32
N SER A 108 -15.74 -0.52 8.41
CA SER A 108 -14.77 -1.15 9.32
C SER A 108 -15.19 -1.07 10.79
N LEU A 109 -14.80 -2.06 11.61
CA LEU A 109 -15.03 -2.01 13.05
C LEU A 109 -14.19 -0.92 13.74
N TRP A 110 -13.08 -0.51 13.13
CA TRP A 110 -12.20 0.52 13.68
C TRP A 110 -12.69 1.92 13.32
N LEU A 111 -12.99 2.73 14.33
CA LEU A 111 -13.51 4.08 14.16
C LEU A 111 -12.59 4.96 13.30
N ALA A 112 -11.28 4.93 13.56
CA ALA A 112 -10.31 5.73 12.80
C ALA A 112 -10.28 5.37 11.31
N VAL A 113 -10.35 4.08 10.96
CA VAL A 113 -10.45 3.62 9.56
C VAL A 113 -11.74 4.12 8.91
N ARG A 114 -12.88 4.02 9.60
CA ARG A 114 -14.17 4.51 9.08
C ARG A 114 -14.18 6.00 8.81
N VAL A 115 -13.66 6.79 9.74
CA VAL A 115 -13.59 8.25 9.63
C VAL A 115 -12.72 8.64 8.43
N LYS A 116 -11.52 8.05 8.33
CA LYS A 116 -10.60 8.33 7.22
C LYS A 116 -11.20 7.93 5.87
N ALA A 117 -11.86 6.77 5.79
CA ALA A 117 -12.51 6.31 4.56
C ALA A 117 -13.66 7.24 4.13
N SER A 118 -14.48 7.68 5.08
CA SER A 118 -15.58 8.63 4.81
C SER A 118 -15.06 9.99 4.34
N GLU A 119 -13.96 10.47 4.93
CA GLU A 119 -13.29 11.69 4.49
C GLU A 119 -12.71 11.55 3.08
N ALA A 120 -12.07 10.42 2.78
CA ALA A 120 -11.56 10.11 1.44
C ALA A 120 -12.66 10.08 0.37
N LEU A 121 -13.80 9.42 0.64
CA LEU A 121 -14.96 9.44 -0.25
C LEU A 121 -15.49 10.85 -0.50
N ARG A 122 -15.59 11.67 0.55
CA ARG A 122 -16.00 13.08 0.42
C ARG A 122 -15.01 13.88 -0.45
N ARG A 123 -13.70 13.62 -0.32
CA ARG A 123 -12.67 14.26 -1.15
C ARG A 123 -12.82 13.89 -2.62
N ILE A 124 -13.03 12.61 -2.95
CA ILE A 124 -13.28 12.16 -4.32
C ILE A 124 -14.55 12.81 -4.88
N GLY A 125 -15.64 12.85 -4.11
CA GLY A 125 -16.87 13.52 -4.53
C GLY A 125 -16.69 15.02 -4.81
N ALA A 126 -16.00 15.74 -3.92
CA ALA A 126 -15.68 17.15 -4.13
C ALA A 126 -14.76 17.37 -5.34
N ALA A 127 -13.83 16.44 -5.59
CA ALA A 127 -12.92 16.51 -6.73
C ALA A 127 -13.63 16.34 -8.07
N ARG A 128 -14.61 15.43 -8.14
CA ARG A 128 -15.50 15.26 -9.31
C ARG A 128 -16.34 16.50 -9.60
N ASN A 129 -16.67 17.29 -8.57
CA ASN A 129 -17.44 18.51 -8.68
C ASN A 129 -16.59 19.76 -8.99
N GLY A 130 -15.29 19.61 -9.26
CA GLY A 130 -14.41 20.70 -9.70
C GLY A 130 -13.77 21.52 -8.58
N GLU A 131 -13.89 21.09 -7.31
CA GLU A 131 -13.40 21.87 -6.17
C GLU A 131 -11.91 21.63 -5.86
N ARG A 132 -11.34 20.46 -6.23
CA ARG A 132 -9.90 20.13 -6.23
C ARG A 132 -9.63 18.97 -7.20
N GLY A 133 -8.62 19.05 -8.06
CA GLY A 133 -8.32 18.00 -9.04
C GLY A 133 -7.89 16.67 -8.41
N CYS A 134 -8.45 15.56 -8.91
CA CYS A 134 -7.87 14.23 -8.74
C CYS A 134 -6.50 14.17 -9.44
N ARG A 135 -5.56 13.41 -8.87
CA ARG A 135 -4.29 13.12 -9.55
C ARG A 135 -4.46 12.06 -10.62
#